data_AF-A0A938U6Y3-F1
#
_entry.id   AF-A0A938U6Y3-F1
#
_cell.length_a   1.000
_cell.length_b   1.000
_cell.length_c   1.000
_cell.angle_alpha   90.00
_cell.angle_beta   90.00
_cell.angle_gamma   90.00
#
_symmetry.space_group_name_H-M   'P 1'
#
loop_
_entity.id
_entity.type
_entity.pdbx_description
1 polymer ?
#
loop_
_entity_poly.entity_id
_entity_poly.type
_entity_poly.pdbx_seq_one_letter_code
_entity_poly.pdbx_strand_id
1 'polypeptide(L)'
;MGRLALVADTHSYQAGLPRLLAFFQRQGLSDLACLGDCPPEPFQPWLDLDPRHRLYWAYDFHGPQMPAATLNGMALALPGQVFIAHTRALLWSHFKDVIHAYERQPPRGRPPLLLCHGHTHVPSVTLFRPPASRLLYIHDFLRPQEFQPRQACLRLEPDSIYLIVPGAFTLEENRHPTFSFAVLDLPTRRLVMTSLKDLSALDTLELFD
;
A
#
# COMPACT_ATOMS: atom_id res chain seq x y z
N MET A 1 -7.09 -11.85 -7.95
CA MET A 1 -7.24 -10.62 -7.15
C MET A 1 -7.54 -9.49 -8.11
N GLY A 2 -8.50 -8.63 -7.78
CA GLY A 2 -8.91 -7.50 -8.63
C GLY A 2 -8.11 -6.26 -8.27
N ARG A 3 -8.69 -5.43 -7.40
CA ARG A 3 -8.05 -4.22 -6.87
C ARG A 3 -7.67 -4.41 -5.41
N LEU A 4 -6.49 -3.93 -5.03
CA LEU A 4 -5.95 -4.03 -3.67
C LEU A 4 -5.67 -2.64 -3.11
N ALA A 5 -6.34 -2.29 -2.00
CA ALA A 5 -5.99 -1.11 -1.21
C ALA A 5 -4.76 -1.39 -0.33
N LEU A 6 -3.87 -0.42 -0.23
CA LEU A 6 -2.67 -0.45 0.59
C LEU A 6 -2.72 0.69 1.60
N VAL A 7 -2.68 0.35 2.89
CA VAL A 7 -2.64 1.28 4.02
C VAL A 7 -1.45 0.90 4.91
N ALA A 8 -0.79 1.86 5.53
CA ALA A 8 0.34 1.60 6.42
C ALA A 8 0.39 2.64 7.53
N ASP A 9 1.19 2.34 8.57
CA ASP A 9 1.69 3.33 9.53
C ASP A 9 0.54 4.15 10.14
N THR A 10 -0.51 3.47 10.61
CA THR A 10 -1.65 4.17 11.25
C THR A 10 -1.28 4.64 12.65
N HIS A 11 -0.30 4.01 13.32
CA HIS A 11 0.19 4.39 14.64
C HIS A 11 -0.96 4.67 15.60
N SER A 12 -1.81 3.68 15.88
CA SER A 12 -2.99 3.84 16.75
C SER A 12 -4.05 4.87 16.32
N TYR A 13 -3.89 5.59 15.20
CA TYR A 13 -4.91 6.49 14.68
C TYR A 13 -6.09 5.71 14.09
N GLN A 14 -7.22 5.71 14.80
CA GLN A 14 -8.40 4.93 14.42
C GLN A 14 -9.53 5.78 13.84
N ALA A 15 -9.61 7.06 14.21
CA ALA A 15 -10.80 7.89 13.94
C ALA A 15 -11.09 8.08 12.44
N GLY A 16 -10.08 8.06 11.59
CA GLY A 16 -10.24 8.19 10.14
C GLY A 16 -10.54 6.89 9.40
N LEU A 17 -10.25 5.74 10.01
CA LEU A 17 -10.33 4.44 9.34
C LEU A 17 -11.75 4.07 8.90
N PRO A 18 -12.82 4.26 9.70
CA PRO A 18 -14.18 3.98 9.25
C PRO A 18 -14.55 4.73 7.95
N ARG A 19 -14.12 5.99 7.82
CA ARG A 19 -14.39 6.79 6.61
C ARG A 19 -13.58 6.29 5.41
N LEU A 20 -12.34 5.88 5.63
CA LEU A 20 -11.50 5.26 4.60
C LEU A 20 -12.08 3.92 4.12
N LEU A 21 -12.49 3.04 5.04
CA LEU A 21 -13.08 1.74 4.71
C LEU A 21 -14.41 1.91 3.96
N ALA A 22 -15.26 2.85 4.38
CA ALA A 22 -16.49 3.18 3.66
C ALA A 22 -16.19 3.72 2.25
N PHE A 23 -15.13 4.53 2.09
CA PHE A 23 -14.67 4.97 0.78
C PHE A 23 -14.24 3.79 -0.10
N PHE A 24 -13.40 2.89 0.41
CA PHE A 24 -12.99 1.68 -0.32
C PHE A 24 -14.16 0.81 -0.75
N GLN A 25 -15.16 0.65 0.13
CA GLN A 25 -16.39 -0.06 -0.20
C GLN A 25 -17.17 0.62 -1.33
N ARG A 26 -17.35 1.95 -1.29
CA ARG A 26 -18.01 2.71 -2.39
C ARG A 26 -17.27 2.58 -3.71
N GLN A 27 -15.95 2.45 -3.67
CA GLN A 27 -15.10 2.23 -4.84
C GLN A 27 -15.11 0.75 -5.32
N GLY A 28 -15.89 -0.12 -4.69
CA GLY A 28 -16.03 -1.53 -5.03
C GLY A 28 -14.78 -2.36 -4.74
N LEU A 29 -13.95 -1.92 -3.79
CA LEU A 29 -12.77 -2.68 -3.36
C LEU A 29 -13.20 -3.80 -2.41
N SER A 30 -12.60 -4.98 -2.58
CA SER A 30 -12.80 -6.15 -1.71
C SER A 30 -11.53 -6.59 -1.00
N ASP A 31 -10.37 -6.14 -1.44
CA ASP A 31 -9.08 -6.58 -0.91
C ASP A 31 -8.34 -5.38 -0.29
N LEU A 32 -7.93 -5.51 0.96
CA LEU A 32 -7.20 -4.50 1.74
C LEU A 32 -5.93 -5.12 2.34
N ALA A 33 -4.81 -4.41 2.25
CA ALA A 33 -3.59 -4.74 2.97
C ALA A 33 -3.20 -3.64 3.95
N CYS A 34 -2.88 -4.02 5.20
CA CYS A 34 -2.09 -3.18 6.10
C CYS A 34 -0.61 -3.60 6.03
N LEU A 35 0.29 -2.62 5.89
CA LEU A 35 1.74 -2.80 5.76
C LEU A 35 2.50 -2.49 7.06
N GLY A 36 2.01 -2.96 8.20
CA GLY A 36 2.62 -2.76 9.52
C GLY A 36 2.28 -1.44 10.20
N ASP A 37 2.66 -1.35 11.48
CA ASP A 37 2.32 -0.26 12.40
C ASP A 37 0.82 0.10 12.40
N CYS A 38 -0.02 -0.93 12.35
CA CYS A 38 -1.47 -0.83 12.52
C CYS A 38 -1.92 -1.54 13.81
N PRO A 39 -2.86 -0.97 14.60
CA PRO A 39 -3.62 -1.73 15.57
C PRO A 39 -4.64 -2.64 14.85
N PRO A 40 -4.91 -3.87 15.30
CA PRO A 40 -5.80 -4.79 14.58
C PRO A 40 -7.29 -4.41 14.63
N GLU A 41 -7.77 -3.96 15.78
CA GLU A 41 -9.19 -3.74 16.06
C GLU A 41 -9.90 -2.83 15.02
N PRO A 42 -9.33 -1.70 14.57
CA PRO A 42 -9.99 -0.82 13.60
C PRO A 42 -10.17 -1.42 12.21
N PHE A 43 -9.52 -2.54 11.92
CA PHE A 43 -9.64 -3.23 10.64
C PHE A 43 -10.61 -4.42 10.71
N GLN A 44 -11.03 -4.87 11.89
CA GLN A 44 -12.06 -5.90 12.03
C GLN A 44 -13.38 -5.51 11.30
N PRO A 45 -13.86 -4.25 11.39
CA PRO A 45 -15.06 -3.83 10.65
C PRO A 45 -14.96 -4.06 9.14
N TRP A 46 -13.75 -4.04 8.54
CA TRP A 46 -13.60 -4.33 7.11
C TRP A 46 -14.09 -5.73 6.75
N LEU A 47 -13.77 -6.72 7.59
CA LEU A 47 -14.17 -8.12 7.40
C LEU A 47 -15.65 -8.32 7.68
N ASP A 48 -16.22 -7.54 8.60
CA ASP A 48 -17.63 -7.65 8.98
C ASP A 48 -18.58 -7.03 7.92
N LEU A 49 -18.07 -6.16 7.04
CA LEU A 49 -18.88 -5.48 6.02
C LEU A 49 -19.42 -6.41 4.92
N ASP A 50 -18.62 -7.37 4.44
CA ASP A 50 -19.01 -8.33 3.40
C ASP A 50 -18.15 -9.60 3.53
N PRO A 51 -18.73 -10.82 3.49
CA PRO A 51 -17.98 -12.07 3.62
C PRO A 51 -16.96 -12.31 2.49
N ARG A 52 -17.03 -11.55 1.39
CA ARG A 52 -16.05 -11.60 0.29
C ARG A 52 -14.86 -10.67 0.53
N HIS A 53 -14.93 -9.79 1.51
CA HIS A 53 -13.81 -8.92 1.85
C HIS A 53 -12.63 -9.73 2.36
N ARG A 54 -11.43 -9.28 1.97
CA ARG A 54 -10.17 -9.87 2.36
C ARG A 54 -9.29 -8.83 3.01
N LEU A 55 -8.59 -9.27 4.06
CA LEU A 55 -7.61 -8.47 4.77
C LEU A 55 -6.26 -9.20 4.74
N TYR A 56 -5.22 -8.51 4.29
CA TYR A 56 -3.85 -8.99 4.29
C TYR A 56 -3.07 -8.17 5.32
N TRP A 57 -2.57 -8.84 6.36
CA TRP A 57 -1.97 -8.18 7.52
C TRP A 57 -0.48 -8.45 7.57
N ALA A 58 0.33 -7.48 7.14
CA ALA A 58 1.75 -7.49 7.42
C ALA A 58 1.99 -6.80 8.76
N TYR A 59 2.72 -7.45 9.66
CA TYR A 59 3.12 -6.89 10.95
C TYR A 59 4.64 -6.87 11.10
N ASP A 60 5.14 -5.97 11.94
CA ASP A 60 6.58 -5.87 12.21
C ASP A 60 7.04 -6.91 13.25
N PHE A 61 8.34 -7.03 13.55
CA PHE A 61 8.85 -8.08 14.45
C PHE A 61 8.16 -8.12 15.84
N HIS A 62 7.72 -6.96 16.33
CA HIS A 62 6.96 -6.80 17.58
C HIS A 62 5.49 -6.36 17.36
N GLY A 63 5.04 -6.37 16.10
CA GLY A 63 3.70 -5.90 15.74
C GLY A 63 2.60 -6.87 16.18
N PRO A 64 1.39 -6.37 16.43
CA PRO A 64 0.27 -7.22 16.80
C PRO A 64 -0.16 -8.07 15.59
N GLN A 65 -0.43 -9.34 15.85
CA GLN A 65 -1.03 -10.24 14.86
C GLN A 65 -2.52 -9.94 14.69
N MET A 66 -3.06 -10.24 13.51
CA MET A 66 -4.49 -10.21 13.23
C MET A 66 -4.95 -11.58 12.73
N PRO A 67 -5.25 -12.54 13.63
CA PRO A 67 -5.61 -13.91 13.24
C PRO A 67 -6.86 -14.01 12.35
N ALA A 68 -7.77 -13.04 12.43
CA ALA A 68 -8.96 -12.96 11.60
C ALA A 68 -8.67 -12.53 10.14
N ALA A 69 -7.48 -11.99 9.86
CA ALA A 69 -7.09 -11.61 8.52
C ALA A 69 -7.02 -12.82 7.59
N THR A 70 -7.31 -12.61 6.30
CA THR A 70 -7.21 -13.64 5.27
C THR A 70 -5.81 -14.23 5.17
N LEU A 71 -4.78 -13.39 5.30
CA LEU A 71 -3.40 -13.81 5.55
C LEU A 71 -2.76 -12.85 6.55
N ASN A 72 -1.87 -13.38 7.37
CA ASN A 72 -1.18 -12.64 8.42
C ASN A 72 0.27 -13.13 8.54
N GLY A 73 1.25 -12.22 8.57
CA GLY A 73 2.67 -12.57 8.67
C GLY A 73 3.61 -11.36 8.67
N MET A 74 4.90 -11.56 8.95
CA MET A 74 5.89 -10.47 8.86
C MET A 74 6.15 -10.02 7.41
N ALA A 75 5.96 -10.93 6.47
CA ALA A 75 6.00 -10.69 5.05
C ALA A 75 5.05 -11.66 4.34
N LEU A 76 4.31 -11.18 3.35
CA LEU A 76 3.30 -11.94 2.64
C LEU A 76 3.50 -11.86 1.13
N ALA A 77 3.38 -13.01 0.46
CA ALA A 77 3.27 -13.10 -0.98
C ALA A 77 1.80 -13.28 -1.36
N LEU A 78 1.26 -12.35 -2.15
CA LEU A 78 -0.12 -12.33 -2.58
C LEU A 78 -0.23 -12.68 -4.06
N PRO A 79 -1.42 -13.10 -4.55
CA PRO A 79 -1.65 -13.32 -5.97
C PRO A 79 -1.30 -12.09 -6.81
N GLY A 80 -0.85 -12.30 -8.05
CA GLY A 80 -0.51 -11.21 -8.95
C GLY A 80 0.87 -10.58 -8.72
N GLN A 81 1.80 -11.33 -8.11
CA GLN A 81 3.19 -10.89 -7.88
C GLN A 81 3.32 -9.67 -6.95
N VAL A 82 2.42 -9.57 -5.97
CA VAL A 82 2.46 -8.55 -4.93
C VAL A 82 3.11 -9.13 -3.68
N PHE A 83 4.13 -8.46 -3.18
CA PHE A 83 4.85 -8.82 -1.96
C PHE A 83 4.73 -7.67 -0.99
N ILE A 84 4.27 -7.96 0.22
CA ILE A 84 4.02 -6.95 1.24
C ILE A 84 4.80 -7.27 2.51
N ALA A 85 5.39 -6.25 3.13
CA ALA A 85 5.97 -6.30 4.47
C ALA A 85 6.04 -4.88 5.03
N HIS A 86 6.29 -4.70 6.33
CA HIS A 86 6.38 -3.35 6.88
C HIS A 86 7.60 -2.57 6.39
N THR A 87 8.77 -3.22 6.31
CA THR A 87 10.01 -2.57 5.88
C THR A 87 10.54 -3.15 4.58
N ARG A 88 11.31 -2.33 3.84
CA ARG A 88 12.11 -2.80 2.70
C ARG A 88 13.09 -3.91 3.09
N ALA A 89 13.62 -3.87 4.31
CA ALA A 89 14.54 -4.90 4.81
C ALA A 89 13.84 -6.26 4.94
N LEU A 90 12.60 -6.29 5.43
CA LEU A 90 11.79 -7.50 5.50
C LEU A 90 11.42 -8.03 4.11
N LEU A 91 11.05 -7.15 3.18
CA LEU A 91 10.84 -7.55 1.78
C LEU A 91 12.08 -8.24 1.21
N TRP A 92 13.27 -7.67 1.43
CA TRP A 92 14.52 -8.24 0.94
C TRP A 92 14.87 -9.55 1.62
N SER A 93 14.81 -9.63 2.95
CA SER A 93 15.18 -10.83 3.69
C SER A 93 14.31 -12.03 3.33
N HIS A 94 13.02 -11.81 3.05
CA HIS A 94 12.07 -12.87 2.73
C HIS A 94 11.97 -13.19 1.23
N PHE A 95 12.20 -12.22 0.33
CA PHE A 95 11.89 -12.40 -1.09
C PHE A 95 13.06 -12.14 -2.06
N LYS A 96 14.29 -11.95 -1.58
CA LYS A 96 15.48 -11.76 -2.46
C LYS A 96 15.62 -12.83 -3.54
N ASP A 97 15.31 -14.09 -3.24
CA ASP A 97 15.50 -15.19 -4.19
C ASP A 97 14.45 -15.14 -5.30
N VAL A 98 13.23 -14.69 -4.98
CA VAL A 98 12.17 -14.43 -5.96
C VAL A 98 12.53 -13.24 -6.84
N ILE A 99 13.04 -12.16 -6.24
CA ILE A 99 13.51 -10.97 -6.97
C ILE A 99 14.63 -11.36 -7.95
N HIS A 100 15.68 -12.04 -7.48
CA HIS A 100 16.77 -12.51 -8.33
C HIS A 100 16.32 -13.51 -9.39
N ALA A 101 15.36 -14.39 -9.09
CA ALA A 101 14.79 -15.30 -10.07
C ALA A 101 14.05 -14.53 -11.18
N TYR A 102 13.31 -13.49 -10.83
CA TYR A 102 12.59 -12.67 -11.79
C TYR A 102 13.52 -11.86 -12.69
N GLU A 103 14.60 -11.30 -12.14
CA GLU A 103 15.62 -10.55 -12.89
C GLU A 103 16.43 -11.42 -13.86
N ARG A 104 16.73 -12.68 -13.48
CA ARG A 104 17.50 -13.61 -14.34
C ARG A 104 16.70 -14.14 -15.53
N GLN A 105 15.38 -14.06 -15.47
CA GLN A 105 14.52 -14.53 -16.55
C GLN A 105 14.40 -13.46 -17.65
N PRO A 106 14.39 -13.87 -18.94
CA PRO A 106 14.23 -12.93 -20.04
C PRO A 106 12.85 -12.23 -19.98
N PRO A 107 12.76 -10.96 -20.41
CA PRO A 107 11.49 -10.25 -20.48
C PRO A 107 10.55 -10.94 -21.49
N ARG A 108 9.33 -11.25 -21.04
CA ARG A 108 8.33 -12.03 -21.82
C ARG A 108 6.91 -11.47 -21.68
N GLY A 109 6.77 -10.22 -21.30
CA GLY A 109 5.49 -9.59 -20.98
C GLY A 109 4.93 -10.03 -19.63
N ARG A 110 5.78 -10.43 -18.68
CA ARG A 110 5.33 -10.93 -17.37
C ARG A 110 4.69 -9.81 -16.56
N PRO A 111 3.73 -10.11 -15.67
CA PRO A 111 3.24 -9.10 -14.74
C PRO A 111 4.40 -8.54 -13.89
N PRO A 112 4.37 -7.25 -13.53
CA PRO A 112 5.42 -6.66 -12.71
C PRO A 112 5.51 -7.32 -11.33
N LEU A 113 6.71 -7.32 -10.74
CA LEU A 113 6.87 -7.55 -9.31
C LEU A 113 6.54 -6.26 -8.55
N LEU A 114 5.64 -6.36 -7.57
CA LEU A 114 5.17 -5.22 -6.78
C LEU A 114 5.60 -5.42 -5.32
N LEU A 115 6.64 -4.73 -4.91
CA LEU A 115 7.19 -4.76 -3.56
C LEU A 115 6.61 -3.59 -2.76
N CYS A 116 5.65 -3.84 -1.86
CA CYS A 116 4.96 -2.80 -1.12
C CYS A 116 5.39 -2.79 0.35
N HIS A 117 5.72 -1.62 0.89
CA HIS A 117 6.07 -1.48 2.31
C HIS A 117 5.67 -0.14 2.93
N GLY A 118 5.66 -0.07 4.26
CA GLY A 118 5.44 1.15 5.05
C GLY A 118 6.75 1.71 5.60
N HIS A 119 6.73 2.11 6.88
CA HIS A 119 7.85 2.58 7.70
C HIS A 119 8.42 3.96 7.36
N THR A 120 8.60 4.29 6.08
CA THR A 120 9.18 5.59 5.70
C THR A 120 8.20 6.74 5.80
N HIS A 121 6.90 6.42 5.92
CA HIS A 121 5.75 7.35 5.96
C HIS A 121 5.58 8.24 4.72
N VAL A 122 6.61 8.38 3.88
CA VAL A 122 6.63 9.15 2.63
C VAL A 122 6.05 8.33 1.47
N PRO A 123 4.88 8.70 0.91
CA PRO A 123 4.34 8.10 -0.30
C PRO A 123 5.35 8.17 -1.44
N SER A 124 5.70 7.02 -2.01
CA SER A 124 6.66 6.97 -3.11
C SER A 124 6.49 5.74 -3.98
N VAL A 125 6.92 5.85 -5.24
CA VAL A 125 6.99 4.74 -6.19
C VAL A 125 8.33 4.80 -6.89
N THR A 126 9.11 3.74 -6.78
CA THR A 126 10.40 3.59 -7.43
C THR A 126 10.34 2.44 -8.42
N LEU A 127 10.74 2.68 -9.66
CA LEU A 127 11.07 1.62 -10.60
C LEU A 127 12.48 1.11 -10.25
N PHE A 128 12.53 -0.10 -9.69
CA PHE A 128 13.78 -0.78 -9.36
C PHE A 128 14.29 -1.52 -10.60
N ARG A 129 15.35 -0.98 -11.20
CA ARG A 129 16.01 -1.60 -12.36
C ARG A 129 17.52 -1.39 -12.28
N PRO A 130 18.30 -2.36 -11.79
CA PRO A 130 19.75 -2.23 -11.79
C PRO A 130 20.30 -1.92 -13.20
N PRO A 131 21.31 -1.05 -13.34
CA PRO A 131 22.04 -0.35 -12.27
C PRO A 131 21.38 0.96 -11.79
N ALA A 132 20.30 1.43 -12.42
CA ALA A 132 19.69 2.73 -12.13
C ALA A 132 18.22 2.61 -11.73
N SER A 133 17.96 2.76 -10.43
CA SER A 133 16.58 2.91 -9.96
C SER A 133 16.06 4.32 -10.27
N ARG A 134 14.79 4.43 -10.64
CA ARG A 134 14.15 5.71 -10.98
C ARG A 134 12.96 5.96 -10.06
N LEU A 135 12.97 7.11 -9.39
CA LEU A 135 11.81 7.61 -8.64
C LEU A 135 10.75 8.09 -9.64
N LEU A 136 9.56 7.50 -9.59
CA LEU A 136 8.42 7.83 -10.46
C LEU A 136 7.43 8.75 -9.75
N TYR A 137 7.30 8.59 -8.44
CA TYR A 137 6.43 9.39 -7.59
C TYR A 137 7.07 9.55 -6.22
N ILE A 138 6.95 10.76 -5.67
CA ILE A 138 7.24 11.05 -4.26
C ILE A 138 6.36 12.22 -3.82
N HIS A 139 5.97 12.18 -2.56
CA HIS A 139 5.25 13.28 -1.93
C HIS A 139 5.70 13.43 -0.48
N ASP A 140 6.65 14.34 -0.26
CA ASP A 140 7.28 14.56 1.04
C ASP A 140 7.23 16.05 1.37
N PHE A 141 6.86 16.38 2.61
CA PHE A 141 6.86 17.74 3.11
C PHE A 141 7.19 17.80 4.59
N LEU A 142 8.09 18.72 4.93
CA LEU A 142 8.50 18.94 6.32
C LEU A 142 7.45 19.71 7.14
N ARG A 143 6.50 20.40 6.48
CA ARG A 143 5.54 21.29 7.15
C ARG A 143 4.10 21.10 6.66
N PRO A 144 3.10 21.12 7.57
CA PRO A 144 1.68 21.00 7.21
C PRO A 144 1.18 22.04 6.19
N GLN A 145 1.74 23.24 6.23
CA GLN A 145 1.31 24.37 5.40
C GLN A 145 1.75 24.21 3.94
N GLU A 146 2.84 23.48 3.72
CA GLU A 146 3.43 23.22 2.40
C GLU A 146 2.77 22.01 1.73
N PHE A 147 2.14 21.13 2.52
CA PHE A 147 1.44 19.96 2.03
C PHE A 147 0.22 20.34 1.20
N GLN A 148 0.23 19.89 -0.05
CA GLN A 148 -0.91 19.95 -0.97
C GLN A 148 -1.49 18.55 -1.14
N PRO A 149 -2.82 18.36 -1.10
CA PRO A 149 -3.43 17.10 -1.51
C PRO A 149 -2.98 16.71 -2.91
N ARG A 150 -2.73 15.41 -3.13
CA ARG A 150 -2.28 14.90 -4.42
C ARG A 150 -2.87 13.53 -4.68
N GLN A 151 -3.26 13.33 -5.92
CA GLN A 151 -3.55 12.02 -6.49
C GLN A 151 -2.70 11.83 -7.74
N ALA A 152 -2.17 10.63 -7.95
CA ALA A 152 -1.48 10.26 -9.17
C ALA A 152 -1.86 8.84 -9.57
N CYS A 153 -2.19 8.63 -10.84
CA CYS A 153 -2.40 7.30 -11.41
C CYS A 153 -1.22 6.94 -12.32
N LEU A 154 -0.44 5.94 -11.93
CA LEU A 154 0.71 5.44 -12.67
C LEU A 154 0.34 4.17 -13.42
N ARG A 155 0.83 4.03 -14.65
CA ARG A 155 0.81 2.76 -15.39
C ARG A 155 2.03 1.94 -15.00
N LEU A 156 1.80 0.67 -14.67
CA LEU A 156 2.83 -0.28 -14.30
C LEU A 156 3.19 -1.14 -15.52
N GLU A 157 4.45 -1.07 -15.91
CA GLU A 157 4.96 -1.77 -17.08
C GLU A 157 5.21 -3.25 -16.77
N PRO A 158 4.99 -4.15 -17.74
CA PRO A 158 5.39 -5.55 -17.60
C PRO A 158 6.92 -5.68 -17.43
N ASP A 159 7.36 -6.85 -16.97
CA ASP A 159 8.78 -7.18 -16.79
C ASP A 159 9.56 -6.17 -15.92
N SER A 160 8.86 -5.45 -15.04
CA SER A 160 9.42 -4.42 -14.17
C SER A 160 9.27 -4.78 -12.70
N ILE A 161 10.10 -4.17 -11.85
CA ILE A 161 10.04 -4.31 -10.39
C ILE A 161 9.74 -2.94 -9.80
N TYR A 162 8.68 -2.83 -9.01
CA TYR A 162 8.29 -1.59 -8.36
C TYR A 162 8.45 -1.71 -6.85
N LEU A 163 9.04 -0.70 -6.23
CA LEU A 163 8.98 -0.48 -4.80
C LEU A 163 7.93 0.59 -4.52
N ILE A 164 6.92 0.26 -3.73
CA ILE A 164 5.74 1.09 -3.49
C ILE A 164 5.60 1.34 -1.99
N VAL A 165 5.51 2.61 -1.63
CA VAL A 165 5.18 3.05 -0.28
C VAL A 165 3.89 3.84 -0.35
N PRO A 166 2.76 3.36 0.23
CA PRO A 166 1.50 4.11 0.23
C PRO A 166 1.59 5.38 1.07
N GLY A 167 2.57 5.44 1.98
CA GLY A 167 2.72 6.46 3.01
C GLY A 167 1.90 6.13 4.25
N ALA A 168 1.91 7.05 5.21
CA ALA A 168 1.20 6.89 6.46
C ALA A 168 -0.27 7.32 6.36
N PHE A 169 -1.13 6.63 7.11
CA PHE A 169 -2.51 7.04 7.36
C PHE A 169 -2.68 7.36 8.85
N THR A 170 -2.13 8.51 9.28
CA THR A 170 -2.11 8.93 10.68
C THR A 170 -2.13 10.44 10.83
N LEU A 171 -2.57 10.92 11.99
CA LEU A 171 -2.38 12.30 12.43
C LEU A 171 -1.26 12.43 13.48
N GLU A 172 -0.63 11.32 13.87
CA GLU A 172 0.38 11.33 14.91
C GLU A 172 1.67 12.04 14.45
N GLU A 173 2.38 12.60 15.43
CA GLU A 173 3.73 13.16 15.29
C GLU A 173 3.90 14.39 14.36
N ASN A 174 2.83 15.12 14.02
CA ASN A 174 2.89 16.25 13.07
C ASN A 174 3.56 15.87 11.73
N ARG A 175 3.49 14.61 11.33
CA ARG A 175 4.10 14.10 10.10
C ARG A 175 3.21 14.41 8.91
N HIS A 176 3.80 14.83 7.80
CA HIS A 176 3.08 15.07 6.55
C HIS A 176 3.77 14.31 5.41
N PRO A 177 3.00 13.73 4.47
CA PRO A 177 1.53 13.71 4.37
C PRO A 177 0.84 12.73 5.35
N THR A 178 -0.34 13.10 5.86
CA THR A 178 -1.04 12.40 6.97
C THR A 178 -2.05 11.35 6.53
N PHE A 179 -2.81 11.59 5.45
CA PHE A 179 -3.83 10.66 4.98
C PHE A 179 -3.45 10.10 3.63
N SER A 180 -2.45 9.23 3.63
CA SER A 180 -1.97 8.59 2.41
C SER A 180 -2.37 7.13 2.34
N PHE A 181 -2.68 6.69 1.13
CA PHE A 181 -2.96 5.31 0.80
C PHE A 181 -2.70 5.09 -0.69
N ALA A 182 -2.65 3.83 -1.10
CA ALA A 182 -2.54 3.48 -2.50
C ALA A 182 -3.55 2.42 -2.91
N VAL A 183 -3.90 2.37 -4.19
CA VAL A 183 -4.76 1.31 -4.75
C VAL A 183 -4.12 0.74 -6.00
N LEU A 184 -3.87 -0.57 -5.97
CA LEU A 184 -3.40 -1.34 -7.12
C LEU A 184 -4.59 -1.90 -7.88
N ASP A 185 -4.71 -1.59 -9.18
CA ASP A 185 -5.59 -2.28 -10.12
C ASP A 185 -4.75 -3.25 -10.94
N LEU A 186 -4.73 -4.52 -10.50
CA LEU A 186 -3.88 -5.56 -11.09
C LEU A 186 -4.28 -5.94 -12.52
N PRO A 187 -5.59 -6.08 -12.87
CA PRO A 187 -5.99 -6.38 -14.23
C PRO A 187 -5.54 -5.33 -15.24
N THR A 188 -5.65 -4.03 -14.89
CA THR A 188 -5.25 -2.94 -15.79
C THR A 188 -3.82 -2.45 -15.58
N ARG A 189 -3.10 -3.00 -14.58
CA ARG A 189 -1.73 -2.62 -14.19
C ARG A 189 -1.62 -1.12 -13.91
N ARG A 190 -2.53 -0.59 -13.08
CA ARG A 190 -2.50 0.80 -12.63
C ARG A 190 -2.28 0.88 -11.13
N LEU A 191 -1.59 1.93 -10.70
CA LEU A 191 -1.36 2.25 -9.30
C LEU A 191 -1.83 3.68 -9.04
N VAL A 192 -2.79 3.84 -8.14
CA VAL A 192 -3.24 5.14 -7.67
C VAL A 192 -2.55 5.43 -6.35
N MET A 193 -1.82 6.54 -6.30
CA MET A 193 -1.23 7.09 -5.09
C MET A 193 -2.08 8.27 -4.65
N THR A 194 -2.53 8.27 -3.40
CA THR A 194 -3.34 9.35 -2.83
C THR A 194 -2.70 9.86 -1.55
N SER A 195 -2.65 11.18 -1.40
CA SER A 195 -2.29 11.87 -0.16
C SER A 195 -3.26 13.01 0.05
N LEU A 196 -4.00 12.99 1.15
CA LEU A 196 -5.03 14.00 1.46
C LEU A 196 -4.64 14.82 2.68
N LYS A 197 -5.08 16.09 2.68
CA LYS A 197 -4.98 16.99 3.84
C LYS A 197 -6.06 16.73 4.87
N ASP A 198 -7.24 16.38 4.40
CA ASP A 198 -8.39 16.06 5.22
C ASP A 198 -9.19 14.93 4.55
N LEU A 199 -9.98 14.23 5.35
CA LEU A 199 -10.77 13.10 4.88
C LEU A 199 -12.05 13.52 4.15
N SER A 200 -12.41 14.81 4.10
CA SER A 200 -13.59 15.26 3.36
C SER A 200 -13.44 15.12 1.85
N ALA A 201 -12.20 15.16 1.37
CA ALA A 201 -11.87 14.88 -0.03
C ALA A 201 -12.29 13.46 -0.48
N LEU A 202 -12.45 12.48 0.43
CA LEU A 202 -12.89 11.12 0.08
C LEU A 202 -14.33 11.05 -0.46
N ASP A 203 -15.14 12.09 -0.27
CA ASP A 203 -16.53 12.11 -0.73
C ASP A 203 -16.63 12.40 -2.24
N THR A 204 -15.60 13.03 -2.80
CA THR A 204 -15.54 13.43 -4.22
C THR A 204 -14.39 12.77 -4.98
N LEU A 205 -13.54 12.01 -4.30
CA LEU A 205 -12.38 11.36 -4.90
C LEU A 205 -12.81 10.17 -5.76
N GLU A 206 -12.34 10.11 -7.00
CA GLU A 206 -12.49 8.96 -7.90
C GLU A 206 -11.13 8.32 -8.14
N LEU A 207 -11.02 6.98 -8.03
CA LEU A 207 -9.71 6.32 -8.11
C LEU A 207 -9.22 6.15 -9.55
N PHE A 208 -10.14 5.83 -10.47
CA PHE A 208 -9.81 5.38 -11.81
C PHE A 208 -10.80 5.98 -12.81
N ASP A 209 -10.57 7.25 -13.16
CA ASP A 209 -11.25 7.91 -14.28
C ASP A 209 -10.68 7.45 -15.63
#